data_AF-A0A2E8DAV5-F1
#
_entry.id   AF-A0A2E8DAV5-F1
#
_cell.length_a   1.000
_cell.length_b   1.000
_cell.length_c   1.000
_cell.angle_alpha   90.00
_cell.angle_beta   90.00
_cell.angle_gamma   90.00
#
_symmetry.space_group_name_H-M   'P 1'
#
loop_
_entity.id
_entity.type
_entity.pdbx_description
1 polymer ?
#
loop_
_entity_poly.entity_id
_entity_poly.type
_entity_poly.pdbx_seq_one_letter_code
_entity_poly.pdbx_strand_id
1 'polypeptide(L)'
;MLDSEEYVEQAYFFRTLSERLPQNMPLQELLRQAREELLASTKLPMAIDFLRSELEHTGVFAPAMSRLPHYFTPFQTYVVSEAENEQGQFDLRVALEILRAEAGYRSKEITPQGLFLFQFETLCRNRLQYDRGLASLAEDPSYDDDWREWIRTVRRQIGLIDFADLLYVRSEHYVVARARRFGGEAELEKPVLFGEKEGKIALANRGKDPLFLFAALQRHLGYPPIPWPKPHDDAQELIPQMLRRLERIETRIKLLEDEGRGGIDLAKLYAPNGPDAKGT
;
A
#
# COMPACT_ATOMS: atom_id res chain seq x y z
N MET A 1 16.89 -3.18 -13.14
CA MET A 1 16.14 -2.14 -12.41
C MET A 1 15.57 -1.17 -13.44
N LEU A 2 14.43 -0.54 -13.18
CA LEU A 2 13.91 0.52 -14.06
C LEU A 2 14.75 1.79 -13.94
N ASP A 3 14.65 2.66 -14.94
CA ASP A 3 15.27 3.98 -14.93
C ASP A 3 14.56 4.93 -13.95
N SER A 4 15.26 5.96 -13.48
CA SER A 4 14.70 6.93 -12.51
C SER A 4 13.41 7.57 -13.02
N GLU A 5 13.34 7.92 -14.32
CA GLU A 5 12.15 8.50 -14.95
C GLU A 5 10.92 7.57 -14.87
N GLU A 6 11.11 6.26 -15.08
CA GLU A 6 10.03 5.28 -14.95
C GLU A 6 9.48 5.25 -13.52
N TYR A 7 10.35 5.34 -12.50
CA TYR A 7 9.91 5.39 -11.12
C TYR A 7 9.23 6.72 -10.74
N VAL A 8 9.63 7.84 -11.34
CA VAL A 8 8.93 9.13 -11.18
C VAL A 8 7.50 9.03 -11.71
N GLU A 9 7.33 8.51 -12.93
CA GLU A 9 6.03 8.30 -13.55
C GLU A 9 5.20 7.24 -12.79
N GLN A 10 5.83 6.16 -12.31
CA GLN A 10 5.17 5.15 -11.48
C GLN A 10 4.66 5.75 -10.16
N ALA A 11 5.44 6.62 -9.51
CA ALA A 11 4.99 7.34 -8.32
C ALA A 11 3.83 8.30 -8.64
N TYR A 12 3.89 9.02 -9.77
CA TYR A 12 2.78 9.85 -10.24
C TYR A 12 1.50 9.03 -10.42
N PHE A 13 1.60 7.90 -11.12
CA PHE A 13 0.48 6.99 -11.37
C PHE A 13 -0.19 6.51 -10.08
N PHE A 14 0.59 6.00 -9.11
CA PHE A 14 0.02 5.54 -7.83
C PHE A 14 -0.61 6.66 -7.02
N ARG A 15 -0.05 7.87 -7.06
CA ARG A 15 -0.67 9.05 -6.45
C ARG A 15 -2.03 9.36 -7.09
N THR A 16 -2.07 9.42 -8.42
CA THR A 16 -3.29 9.72 -9.18
C THR A 16 -4.38 8.68 -8.89
N LEU A 17 -4.02 7.39 -8.80
CA LEU A 17 -4.96 6.35 -8.40
C LEU A 17 -5.48 6.57 -6.98
N SER A 18 -4.61 6.78 -6.00
CA SER A 18 -4.98 6.98 -4.59
C SER A 18 -5.90 8.19 -4.36
N GLU A 19 -5.65 9.29 -5.08
CA GLU A 19 -6.41 10.54 -4.97
C GLU A 19 -7.79 10.46 -5.66
N ARG A 20 -7.91 9.71 -6.75
CA ARG A 20 -9.13 9.65 -7.56
C ARG A 20 -10.01 8.43 -7.28
N LEU A 21 -9.50 7.37 -6.66
CA LEU A 21 -10.31 6.22 -6.22
C LEU A 21 -11.56 6.61 -5.42
N PRO A 22 -11.53 7.59 -4.49
CA PRO A 22 -12.70 8.01 -3.71
C PRO A 22 -13.78 8.73 -4.54
N GLN A 23 -13.48 9.16 -5.76
CA GLN A 23 -14.41 9.92 -6.60
C GLN A 23 -15.47 9.02 -7.27
N ASN A 24 -15.57 7.75 -6.87
CA ASN A 24 -16.49 6.74 -7.43
C ASN A 24 -16.40 6.60 -8.97
N MET A 25 -15.22 6.87 -9.53
CA MET A 25 -14.94 6.65 -10.95
C MET A 25 -14.64 5.17 -11.20
N PRO A 26 -15.15 4.57 -12.30
CA PRO A 26 -14.74 3.23 -12.71
C PRO A 26 -13.22 3.16 -12.86
N LEU A 27 -12.60 2.14 -12.28
CA LEU A 27 -11.15 1.98 -12.26
C LEU A 27 -10.55 1.94 -13.68
N GLN A 28 -11.26 1.38 -14.64
CA GLN A 28 -10.86 1.34 -16.05
C GLN A 28 -10.76 2.74 -16.66
N GLU A 29 -11.72 3.60 -16.35
CA GLU A 29 -11.74 4.99 -16.80
C GLU A 29 -10.61 5.79 -16.14
N LEU A 30 -10.39 5.55 -14.85
CA LEU A 30 -9.28 6.15 -14.12
C LEU A 30 -7.91 5.77 -14.70
N LEU A 31 -7.71 4.48 -15.07
CA LEU A 31 -6.48 4.04 -15.75
C LEU A 31 -6.30 4.72 -17.12
N ARG A 32 -7.39 4.89 -17.88
CA ARG A 32 -7.35 5.58 -19.18
C ARG A 32 -6.92 7.04 -19.03
N GLN A 33 -7.50 7.77 -18.08
CA GLN A 33 -7.12 9.15 -17.82
C GLN A 33 -5.69 9.26 -17.29
N ALA A 34 -5.30 8.40 -16.34
CA ALA A 34 -3.94 8.40 -15.80
C ALA A 34 -2.90 8.19 -16.91
N ARG A 35 -3.16 7.26 -17.85
CA ARG A 35 -2.30 7.04 -19.02
C ARG A 35 -2.08 8.30 -19.87
N GLU A 36 -3.12 9.10 -20.09
CA GLU A 36 -3.06 10.31 -20.91
C GLU A 36 -2.23 11.42 -20.26
N GLU A 37 -2.03 11.37 -18.94
CA GLU A 37 -1.27 12.35 -18.16
C GLU A 37 0.22 12.01 -18.03
N LEU A 38 0.61 10.77 -18.34
CA LEU A 38 1.98 10.30 -18.17
C LEU A 38 2.91 10.71 -19.30
N LEU A 39 4.20 10.74 -18.99
CA LEU A 39 5.23 11.00 -19.97
C LEU A 39 5.30 9.88 -21.03
N ALA A 40 5.04 10.23 -22.28
CA ALA A 40 4.96 9.28 -23.39
C ALA A 40 6.29 8.58 -23.75
N SER A 41 7.44 9.07 -23.27
CA SER A 41 8.74 8.43 -23.49
C SER A 41 8.99 7.24 -22.55
N THR A 42 8.20 7.09 -21.48
CA THR A 42 8.28 5.94 -20.57
C THR A 42 7.47 4.76 -21.08
N LYS A 43 7.73 3.57 -20.54
CA LYS A 43 6.96 2.35 -20.84
C LYS A 43 5.72 2.20 -19.98
N LEU A 44 5.52 3.06 -18.98
CA LEU A 44 4.36 3.03 -18.09
C LEU A 44 3.01 3.06 -18.84
N PRO A 45 2.80 3.88 -19.89
CA PRO A 45 1.54 3.88 -20.63
C PRO A 45 1.19 2.52 -21.23
N MET A 46 2.19 1.77 -21.73
CA MET A 46 1.99 0.41 -22.24
C MET A 46 1.63 -0.57 -21.11
N ALA A 47 2.30 -0.46 -19.96
CA ALA A 47 1.98 -1.27 -18.79
C ALA A 47 0.54 -1.01 -18.32
N ILE A 48 0.09 0.26 -18.33
CA ILE A 48 -1.29 0.63 -17.97
C ILE A 48 -2.31 0.09 -18.98
N ASP A 49 -2.03 0.13 -20.28
CA ASP A 49 -2.92 -0.47 -21.28
C ASP A 49 -3.07 -1.99 -21.06
N PHE A 50 -1.99 -2.67 -20.69
CA PHE A 50 -2.04 -4.09 -20.30
C PHE A 50 -2.83 -4.31 -19.01
N LEU A 51 -2.56 -3.52 -17.95
CA LEU A 51 -3.30 -3.59 -16.69
C LEU A 51 -4.81 -3.38 -16.91
N ARG A 52 -5.19 -2.39 -17.72
CA ARG A 52 -6.59 -2.11 -18.05
C ARG A 52 -7.26 -3.31 -18.73
N SER A 53 -6.58 -3.91 -19.70
CA SER A 53 -7.09 -5.08 -20.44
C SER A 53 -7.28 -6.30 -19.52
N GLU A 54 -6.35 -6.57 -18.61
CA GLU A 54 -6.48 -7.67 -17.65
C GLU A 54 -7.54 -7.38 -16.57
N LEU A 55 -7.71 -6.11 -16.18
CA LEU A 55 -8.72 -5.67 -15.24
C LEU A 55 -10.14 -5.89 -15.81
N GLU A 56 -10.34 -5.72 -17.12
CA GLU A 56 -11.60 -6.04 -17.80
C GLU A 56 -11.97 -7.53 -17.71
N HIS A 57 -10.97 -8.42 -17.56
CA HIS A 57 -11.19 -9.86 -17.48
C HIS A 57 -11.28 -10.38 -16.03
N THR A 58 -10.45 -9.85 -15.13
CA THR A 58 -10.27 -10.41 -13.78
C THR A 58 -10.86 -9.54 -12.68
N GLY A 59 -11.07 -8.24 -12.93
CA GLY A 59 -11.54 -7.28 -11.93
C GLY A 59 -10.50 -6.88 -10.87
N VAL A 60 -9.27 -7.39 -10.95
CA VAL A 60 -8.18 -7.14 -9.99
C VAL A 60 -6.85 -6.84 -10.70
N PHE A 61 -5.97 -6.08 -10.04
CA PHE A 61 -4.66 -5.64 -10.51
C PHE A 61 -3.55 -6.67 -10.30
N ALA A 62 -3.53 -7.38 -9.17
CA ALA A 62 -2.39 -8.19 -8.78
C ALA A 62 -2.01 -9.26 -9.82
N PRO A 63 -2.95 -9.99 -10.46
CA PRO A 63 -2.62 -10.93 -11.53
C PRO A 63 -1.95 -10.24 -12.73
N ALA A 64 -2.43 -9.06 -13.11
CA ALA A 64 -1.89 -8.30 -14.23
C ALA A 64 -0.47 -7.77 -13.92
N MET A 65 -0.25 -7.24 -12.71
CA MET A 65 1.07 -6.80 -12.25
C MET A 65 2.07 -7.96 -12.22
N SER A 66 1.65 -9.15 -11.79
CA SER A 66 2.51 -10.34 -11.73
C SER A 66 3.02 -10.78 -13.11
N ARG A 67 2.29 -10.47 -14.19
CA ARG A 67 2.70 -10.74 -15.58
C ARG A 67 3.68 -9.72 -16.14
N LEU A 68 3.91 -8.63 -15.42
CA LEU A 68 4.85 -7.57 -15.77
C LEU A 68 6.01 -7.46 -14.75
N PRO A 69 6.77 -8.55 -14.47
CA PRO A 69 7.83 -8.54 -13.45
C PRO A 69 9.03 -7.66 -13.84
N HIS A 70 9.12 -7.28 -15.11
CA HIS A 70 10.12 -6.33 -15.62
C HIS A 70 9.76 -4.87 -15.30
N TYR A 71 8.51 -4.61 -14.87
CA TYR A 71 7.99 -3.28 -14.59
C TYR A 71 7.57 -3.10 -13.13
N PHE A 72 6.81 -4.05 -12.59
CA PHE A 72 6.42 -4.05 -11.17
C PHE A 72 7.27 -5.05 -10.41
N THR A 73 7.77 -4.64 -9.25
CA THR A 73 8.53 -5.56 -8.40
C THR A 73 7.60 -6.62 -7.81
N PRO A 74 8.13 -7.80 -7.43
CA PRO A 74 7.35 -8.82 -6.74
C PRO A 74 6.72 -8.27 -5.44
N PHE A 75 7.43 -7.40 -4.72
CA PHE A 75 6.89 -6.72 -3.54
C PHE A 75 5.70 -5.80 -3.87
N GLN A 76 5.80 -4.98 -4.92
CA GLN A 76 4.69 -4.13 -5.35
C GLN A 76 3.44 -4.97 -5.69
N THR A 77 3.64 -6.07 -6.41
CA THR A 77 2.58 -7.02 -6.75
C THR A 77 1.98 -7.68 -5.51
N TYR A 78 2.83 -8.05 -4.54
CA TYR A 78 2.38 -8.63 -3.26
C TYR A 78 1.53 -7.66 -2.46
N VAL A 79 1.95 -6.41 -2.31
CA VAL A 79 1.21 -5.37 -1.58
C VAL A 79 -0.19 -5.19 -2.19
N VAL A 80 -0.30 -5.11 -3.52
CA VAL A 80 -1.60 -5.03 -4.19
C VAL A 80 -2.43 -6.30 -3.98
N SER A 81 -1.81 -7.49 -4.09
CA SER A 81 -2.50 -8.76 -3.86
C SER A 81 -3.10 -8.89 -2.46
N GLU A 82 -2.43 -8.37 -1.42
CA GLU A 82 -2.97 -8.40 -0.06
C GLU A 82 -4.08 -7.36 0.13
N ALA A 83 -4.04 -6.26 -0.62
CA ALA A 83 -5.05 -5.21 -0.55
C ALA A 83 -6.34 -5.56 -1.31
N GLU A 84 -6.23 -6.42 -2.32
CA GLU A 84 -7.37 -6.96 -3.08
C GLU A 84 -8.00 -8.18 -2.41
N ASN A 85 -7.40 -8.68 -1.32
CA ASN A 85 -7.96 -9.78 -0.57
C ASN A 85 -9.15 -9.30 0.28
N GLU A 86 -10.36 -9.74 -0.07
CA GLU A 86 -11.61 -9.37 0.61
C GLU A 86 -11.65 -9.70 2.11
N GLN A 87 -10.81 -10.64 2.57
CA GLN A 87 -10.72 -11.01 3.98
C GLN A 87 -9.79 -10.10 4.80
N GLY A 88 -8.96 -9.30 4.12
CA GLY A 88 -7.95 -8.44 4.74
C GLY A 88 -8.53 -7.14 5.30
N GLN A 89 -7.89 -6.61 6.33
CA GLN A 89 -8.13 -5.23 6.81
C GLN A 89 -7.24 -4.20 6.08
N PHE A 90 -6.51 -4.64 5.06
CA PHE A 90 -5.54 -3.83 4.33
C PHE A 90 -6.21 -3.22 3.09
N ASP A 91 -6.33 -1.90 3.08
CA ASP A 91 -7.07 -1.16 2.04
C ASP A 91 -6.16 -0.86 0.82
N LEU A 92 -6.72 -0.99 -0.39
CA LEU A 92 -6.07 -0.65 -1.67
C LEU A 92 -5.52 0.78 -1.69
N ARG A 93 -6.16 1.75 -1.04
CA ARG A 93 -5.66 3.13 -0.94
C ARG A 93 -4.34 3.19 -0.17
N VAL A 94 -4.24 2.43 0.92
CA VAL A 94 -3.00 2.36 1.72
C VAL A 94 -1.90 1.67 0.89
N ALA A 95 -2.26 0.60 0.18
CA ALA A 95 -1.36 -0.05 -0.77
C ALA A 95 -0.84 0.94 -1.82
N LEU A 96 -1.70 1.69 -2.50
CA LEU A 96 -1.30 2.69 -3.50
C LEU A 96 -0.38 3.77 -2.91
N GLU A 97 -0.65 4.25 -1.70
CA GLU A 97 0.23 5.21 -1.02
C GLU A 97 1.61 4.61 -0.69
N ILE A 98 1.67 3.35 -0.28
CA ILE A 98 2.92 2.61 -0.03
C ILE A 98 3.71 2.49 -1.34
N LEU A 99 3.05 2.07 -2.43
CA LEU A 99 3.68 1.93 -3.75
C LEU A 99 4.20 3.27 -4.27
N ARG A 100 3.44 4.36 -4.06
CA ARG A 100 3.89 5.73 -4.36
C ARG A 100 5.17 6.06 -3.61
N ALA A 101 5.18 5.81 -2.29
CA ALA A 101 6.34 6.09 -1.45
C ALA A 101 7.56 5.27 -1.87
N GLU A 102 7.36 3.98 -2.19
CA GLU A 102 8.42 3.10 -2.68
C GLU A 102 8.99 3.57 -4.02
N ALA A 103 8.13 3.81 -5.02
CA ALA A 103 8.53 4.30 -6.33
C ALA A 103 9.27 5.65 -6.22
N GLY A 104 8.76 6.57 -5.39
CA GLY A 104 9.40 7.84 -5.11
C GLY A 104 10.73 7.74 -4.35
N TYR A 105 10.99 6.64 -3.64
CA TYR A 105 12.30 6.36 -3.04
C TYR A 105 13.26 5.76 -4.07
N ARG A 106 12.77 4.84 -4.92
CA ARG A 106 13.53 4.21 -6.01
C ARG A 106 13.96 5.19 -7.11
N SER A 107 13.22 6.28 -7.32
CA SER A 107 13.61 7.31 -8.27
C SER A 107 14.82 8.15 -7.80
N LYS A 108 15.17 8.08 -6.52
CA LYS A 108 16.30 8.79 -5.90
C LYS A 108 17.48 7.84 -5.66
N GLU A 109 18.48 8.28 -4.90
CA GLU A 109 19.55 7.41 -4.43
C GLU A 109 19.03 6.40 -3.41
N ILE A 110 18.87 5.16 -3.88
CA ILE A 110 18.40 4.04 -3.08
C ILE A 110 19.56 3.35 -2.36
N THR A 111 19.34 2.98 -1.09
CA THR A 111 20.20 2.06 -0.37
C THR A 111 19.47 0.74 -0.16
N PRO A 112 20.11 -0.44 -0.33
CA PRO A 112 19.48 -1.72 -0.02
C PRO A 112 18.97 -1.80 1.42
N GLN A 113 19.69 -1.21 2.36
CA GLN A 113 19.31 -1.12 3.78
C GLN A 113 18.00 -0.35 3.95
N GLY A 114 17.92 0.85 3.35
CA GLY A 114 16.74 1.70 3.43
C GLY A 114 15.52 1.10 2.73
N LEU A 115 15.72 0.49 1.56
CA LEU A 115 14.65 -0.20 0.83
C LEU A 115 14.11 -1.38 1.63
N PHE A 116 14.99 -2.24 2.14
CA PHE A 116 14.59 -3.40 2.92
C PHE A 116 13.82 -2.98 4.17
N LEU A 117 14.30 -1.98 4.91
CA LEU A 117 13.64 -1.52 6.11
C LEU A 117 12.28 -0.89 5.81
N PHE A 118 12.16 -0.12 4.73
CA PHE A 118 10.86 0.41 4.29
C PHE A 118 9.87 -0.71 3.97
N GLN A 119 10.28 -1.69 3.16
CA GLN A 119 9.43 -2.83 2.76
C GLN A 119 9.07 -3.69 3.98
N PHE A 120 10.04 -3.98 4.84
CA PHE A 120 9.84 -4.80 6.03
C PHE A 120 8.94 -4.11 7.07
N GLU A 121 9.19 -2.84 7.34
CA GLU A 121 8.36 -2.05 8.26
C GLU A 121 6.92 -1.92 7.72
N THR A 122 6.74 -1.88 6.38
CA THR A 122 5.43 -1.92 5.74
C THR A 122 4.67 -3.21 6.08
N LEU A 123 5.35 -4.37 6.04
CA LEU A 123 4.75 -5.65 6.44
C LEU A 123 4.33 -5.61 7.92
N CYS A 124 5.19 -5.08 8.79
CA CYS A 124 4.92 -4.99 10.22
C CYS A 124 3.74 -4.08 10.57
N ARG A 125 3.71 -2.85 10.02
CA ARG A 125 2.67 -1.86 10.37
C ARG A 125 1.29 -2.22 9.86
N ASN A 126 1.23 -2.88 8.70
CA ASN A 126 -0.04 -3.26 8.06
C ASN A 126 -0.44 -4.71 8.38
N ARG A 127 0.30 -5.40 9.27
CA ARG A 127 0.04 -6.79 9.70
C ARG A 127 -0.08 -7.77 8.52
N LEU A 128 0.76 -7.56 7.50
CA LEU A 128 0.79 -8.39 6.31
C LEU A 128 1.52 -9.72 6.59
N GLN A 129 1.27 -10.73 5.77
CA GLN A 129 1.89 -12.04 5.95
C GLN A 129 3.41 -12.00 5.69
N TYR A 130 4.20 -12.29 6.73
CA TYR A 130 5.66 -12.21 6.62
C TYR A 130 6.25 -13.23 5.64
N ASP A 131 5.68 -14.43 5.56
CA ASP A 131 6.25 -15.50 4.74
C ASP A 131 6.26 -15.14 3.25
N ARG A 132 5.08 -14.79 2.72
CA ARG A 132 4.89 -14.35 1.34
C ARG A 132 5.51 -12.98 1.08
N GLY A 133 5.38 -12.05 2.03
CA GLY A 133 6.02 -10.74 1.98
C GLY A 133 7.53 -10.86 1.81
N LEU A 134 8.24 -11.48 2.74
CA LEU A 134 9.69 -11.62 2.69
C LEU A 134 10.17 -12.46 1.50
N ALA A 135 9.37 -13.43 1.03
CA ALA A 135 9.66 -14.14 -0.23
C ALA A 135 9.70 -13.18 -1.42
N SER A 136 8.69 -12.30 -1.54
CA SER A 136 8.63 -11.29 -2.60
C SER A 136 9.76 -10.26 -2.53
N LEU A 137 10.19 -9.87 -1.32
CA LEU A 137 11.34 -8.98 -1.14
C LEU A 137 12.62 -9.64 -1.67
N ALA A 138 12.83 -10.93 -1.40
CA ALA A 138 14.04 -11.64 -1.84
C ALA A 138 14.14 -11.81 -3.36
N GLU A 139 13.06 -11.60 -4.11
CA GLU A 139 13.05 -11.64 -5.57
C GLU A 139 13.31 -10.26 -6.20
N ASP A 140 13.48 -9.21 -5.40
CA ASP A 140 13.73 -7.87 -5.90
C ASP A 140 15.11 -7.76 -6.60
N PRO A 141 15.18 -7.17 -7.80
CA PRO A 141 16.45 -6.92 -8.48
C PRO A 141 17.42 -5.99 -7.73
N SER A 142 16.94 -5.26 -6.72
CA SER A 142 17.76 -4.30 -5.94
C SER A 142 18.64 -4.98 -4.88
N TYR A 143 18.40 -6.27 -4.61
CA TYR A 143 19.18 -7.06 -3.67
C TYR A 143 20.15 -7.99 -4.39
N ASP A 144 21.42 -7.92 -3.98
CA ASP A 144 22.44 -8.89 -4.35
C ASP A 144 22.21 -10.26 -3.66
N ASP A 145 23.05 -11.24 -3.97
CA ASP A 145 22.88 -12.60 -3.46
C ASP A 145 23.05 -12.68 -1.93
N ASP A 146 23.91 -11.85 -1.34
CA ASP A 146 24.11 -11.76 0.11
C ASP A 146 22.85 -11.25 0.82
N TRP A 147 22.22 -10.20 0.28
CA TRP A 147 20.93 -9.70 0.74
C TRP A 147 19.83 -10.75 0.59
N ARG A 148 19.75 -11.43 -0.56
CA ARG A 148 18.74 -12.47 -0.78
C ARG A 148 18.87 -13.62 0.22
N GLU A 149 20.09 -14.08 0.51
CA GLU A 149 20.31 -15.10 1.53
C GLU A 149 19.93 -14.61 2.92
N TRP A 150 20.27 -13.36 3.25
CA TRP A 150 19.91 -12.79 4.53
C TRP A 150 18.40 -12.62 4.70
N ILE A 151 17.69 -12.13 3.68
CA ILE A 151 16.21 -12.01 3.72
C ILE A 151 15.57 -13.38 3.93
N ARG A 152 16.07 -14.44 3.27
CA ARG A 152 15.61 -15.83 3.52
C ARG A 152 15.89 -16.28 4.95
N THR A 153 16.98 -15.82 5.55
CA THR A 153 17.31 -16.10 6.95
C THR A 153 16.36 -15.37 7.90
N VAL A 154 16.11 -14.07 7.65
CA VAL A 154 15.12 -13.28 8.39
C VAL A 154 13.74 -13.94 8.31
N ARG A 155 13.32 -14.38 7.12
CA ARG A 155 12.04 -15.10 6.92
C ARG A 155 11.90 -16.33 7.80
N ARG A 156 12.97 -17.09 8.04
CA ARG A 156 12.95 -18.28 8.92
C ARG A 156 13.03 -17.95 10.41
N GLN A 157 13.59 -16.80 10.75
CA GLN A 157 13.90 -16.42 12.14
C GLN A 157 12.93 -15.40 12.72
N ILE A 158 12.08 -14.81 11.89
CA ILE A 158 11.08 -13.84 12.32
C ILE A 158 10.10 -14.47 13.31
N GLY A 159 9.87 -13.79 14.43
CA GLY A 159 9.07 -14.28 15.55
C GLY A 159 9.81 -15.21 16.52
N LEU A 160 10.99 -15.74 16.14
CA LEU A 160 11.85 -16.53 17.03
C LEU A 160 12.97 -15.69 17.67
N ILE A 161 13.50 -14.73 16.90
CA ILE A 161 14.60 -13.85 17.30
C ILE A 161 14.14 -12.40 17.16
N ASP A 162 14.58 -11.54 18.09
CA ASP A 162 14.36 -10.09 17.98
C ASP A 162 15.00 -9.56 16.68
N PHE A 163 14.25 -8.77 15.91
CA PHE A 163 14.74 -8.18 14.68
C PHE A 163 15.95 -7.26 14.90
N ALA A 164 16.02 -6.59 16.06
CA ALA A 164 17.20 -5.80 16.44
C ALA A 164 18.46 -6.67 16.53
N ASP A 165 18.35 -7.92 17.00
CA ASP A 165 19.48 -8.84 17.08
C ASP A 165 19.91 -9.32 15.68
N LEU A 166 18.95 -9.56 14.79
CA LEU A 166 19.23 -9.95 13.40
C LEU A 166 20.00 -8.86 12.64
N LEU A 167 19.62 -7.60 12.85
CA LEU A 167 20.32 -6.42 12.32
C LEU A 167 21.72 -6.29 12.92
N TYR A 168 21.81 -6.38 14.25
CA TYR A 168 23.08 -6.19 14.97
C TYR A 168 24.14 -7.19 14.49
N VAL A 169 23.82 -8.48 14.39
CA VAL A 169 24.78 -9.53 13.99
C VAL A 169 25.32 -9.33 12.57
N ARG A 170 24.59 -8.64 11.69
CA ARG A 170 25.00 -8.34 10.31
C ARG A 170 25.57 -6.94 10.13
N SER A 171 25.93 -6.27 11.22
CA SER A 171 26.49 -4.92 11.19
C SER A 171 28.01 -4.89 11.35
N GLU A 172 28.66 -3.88 10.78
CA GLU A 172 30.09 -3.59 11.01
C GLU A 172 30.39 -3.43 12.50
N HIS A 173 29.44 -2.87 13.27
CA HIS A 173 29.59 -2.67 14.70
C HIS A 173 29.79 -4.00 15.46
N TYR A 174 29.12 -5.07 15.04
CA TYR A 174 29.28 -6.39 15.62
C TYR A 174 30.68 -6.97 15.36
N VAL A 175 31.19 -6.82 14.14
CA VAL A 175 32.53 -7.28 13.76
C VAL A 175 33.60 -6.57 14.60
N VAL A 176 33.52 -5.23 14.69
CA VAL A 176 34.45 -4.42 15.49
C VAL A 176 34.36 -4.78 16.98
N ALA A 177 33.16 -5.00 17.52
CA ALA A 177 32.97 -5.40 18.91
C ALA A 177 33.55 -6.80 19.19
N ARG A 178 33.40 -7.76 18.27
CA ARG A 178 33.95 -9.11 18.38
C ARG A 178 35.48 -9.10 18.31
N ALA A 179 36.07 -8.38 17.36
CA ALA A 179 37.51 -8.24 17.22
C ALA A 179 38.17 -7.65 18.49
N ARG A 180 37.53 -6.65 19.12
CA ARG A 180 38.00 -6.06 20.39
C ARG A 180 37.94 -7.00 21.58
N ARG A 181 36.94 -7.89 21.64
CA ARG A 181 36.75 -8.82 22.77
C ARG A 181 37.63 -10.06 22.69
N PHE A 182 37.86 -10.58 21.48
CA PHE A 182 38.52 -11.87 21.29
C PHE A 182 39.92 -11.78 20.67
N GLY A 183 40.40 -10.59 20.31
CA GLY A 183 41.80 -10.36 19.92
C GLY A 183 42.21 -11.15 18.67
N GLY A 184 41.65 -10.78 17.52
CA GLY A 184 42.03 -11.35 16.21
C GLY A 184 41.21 -10.72 15.08
N GLU A 185 41.70 -10.82 13.84
CA GLU A 185 40.88 -10.60 12.64
C GLU A 185 39.75 -11.63 12.69
N ALA A 186 38.55 -11.18 13.04
CA ALA A 186 37.39 -12.05 13.03
C ALA A 186 37.15 -12.43 11.56
N GLU A 187 37.39 -13.70 11.20
CA GLU A 187 36.91 -14.22 9.92
C GLU A 187 35.43 -13.88 9.79
N LEU A 188 35.10 -13.13 8.75
CA LEU A 188 33.72 -12.80 8.44
C LEU A 188 33.04 -14.09 7.96
N GLU A 189 32.49 -14.86 8.89
CA GLU A 189 31.67 -16.05 8.57
C GLU A 189 30.50 -15.69 7.64
N LYS A 190 30.10 -14.40 7.63
CA LYS A 190 28.90 -13.87 7.02
C LYS A 190 29.14 -12.45 6.48
N PRO A 191 28.59 -12.09 5.30
CA PRO A 191 28.72 -10.74 4.75
C PRO A 191 28.07 -9.70 5.67
N VAL A 192 28.69 -8.54 5.73
CA VAL A 192 28.25 -7.36 6.48
C VAL A 192 27.30 -6.57 5.59
N LEU A 193 26.05 -6.41 6.04
CA LEU A 193 24.99 -5.74 5.27
C LEU A 193 24.63 -4.38 5.83
N PHE A 194 24.99 -4.11 7.08
CA PHE A 194 24.66 -2.89 7.81
C PHE A 194 25.94 -2.21 8.30
N GLY A 195 25.97 -0.88 8.25
CA GLY A 195 27.09 -0.08 8.73
C GLY A 195 27.15 0.01 10.26
N GLU A 196 28.18 0.69 10.76
CA GLU A 196 28.39 0.87 12.20
C GLU A 196 27.22 1.60 12.89
N LYS A 197 26.61 2.58 12.22
CA LYS A 197 25.49 3.37 12.79
C LYS A 197 24.25 2.50 13.00
N GLU A 198 23.83 1.74 11.99
CA GLU A 198 22.70 0.81 12.12
C GLU A 198 22.94 -0.21 13.21
N GLY A 199 24.16 -0.76 13.31
CA GLY A 199 24.53 -1.70 14.37
C GLY A 199 24.42 -1.13 15.79
N LYS A 200 24.87 0.12 15.99
CA LYS A 200 24.71 0.82 17.28
C LYS A 200 23.24 1.07 17.62
N ILE A 201 22.44 1.46 16.63
CA ILE A 201 20.99 1.69 16.79
C ILE A 201 20.28 0.38 17.14
N ALA A 202 20.63 -0.72 16.47
CA ALA A 202 20.08 -2.04 16.72
C ALA A 202 20.39 -2.51 18.16
N LEU A 203 21.65 -2.43 18.59
CA LEU A 203 22.05 -2.78 19.95
C LEU A 203 21.32 -1.96 21.03
N ALA A 204 21.11 -0.66 20.78
CA ALA A 204 20.43 0.24 21.71
C ALA A 204 18.91 0.00 21.82
N ASN A 205 18.30 -0.64 20.82
CA ASN A 205 16.86 -0.90 20.77
C ASN A 205 16.48 -2.37 20.99
N ARG A 206 17.45 -3.22 21.34
CA ARG A 206 17.20 -4.62 21.69
C ARG A 206 16.20 -4.76 22.83
N GLY A 207 15.19 -5.62 22.67
CA GLY A 207 14.16 -5.89 23.67
C GLY A 207 13.19 -4.72 23.94
N LYS A 208 13.25 -3.65 23.15
CA LYS A 208 12.29 -2.53 23.20
C LYS A 208 11.20 -2.72 22.14
N ASP A 209 10.22 -1.82 22.13
CA ASP A 209 9.23 -1.78 21.05
C ASP A 209 9.95 -1.57 19.69
N PRO A 210 9.74 -2.47 18.70
CA PRO A 210 10.32 -2.36 17.37
C PRO A 210 10.05 -1.01 16.67
N LEU A 211 8.98 -0.30 17.02
CA LEU A 211 8.69 1.03 16.45
C LEU A 211 9.80 2.05 16.74
N PHE A 212 10.46 1.96 17.90
CA PHE A 212 11.60 2.84 18.22
C PHE A 212 12.81 2.54 17.35
N LEU A 213 13.05 1.27 17.04
CA LEU A 213 14.12 0.84 16.14
C LEU A 213 13.88 1.41 14.73
N PHE A 214 12.66 1.25 14.20
CA PHE A 214 12.30 1.77 12.90
C PHE A 214 12.42 3.29 12.82
N ALA A 215 11.87 4.03 13.79
CA ALA A 215 11.98 5.49 13.81
C ALA A 215 13.44 5.98 13.84
N ALA A 216 14.32 5.28 14.58
CA ALA A 216 15.74 5.60 14.61
C ALA A 216 16.42 5.32 13.26
N LEU A 217 16.21 4.12 12.69
CA LEU A 217 16.79 3.74 11.40
C LEU A 217 16.30 4.64 10.27
N GLN A 218 15.00 4.96 10.25
CA GLN A 218 14.40 5.86 9.29
C GLN A 218 15.11 7.23 9.24
N ARG A 219 15.36 7.83 10.41
CA ARG A 219 16.04 9.14 10.50
C ARG A 219 17.46 9.10 9.92
N HIS A 220 18.15 7.98 10.02
CA HIS A 220 19.55 7.85 9.59
C HIS A 220 19.72 7.34 8.16
N LEU A 221 18.81 6.49 7.69
CA LEU A 221 18.83 5.92 6.33
C LEU A 221 17.97 6.72 5.34
N GLY A 222 17.11 7.60 5.83
CA GLY A 222 16.33 8.53 4.99
C GLY A 222 15.24 7.87 4.13
N TYR A 223 14.84 6.64 4.45
CA TYR A 223 13.73 5.98 3.74
C TYR A 223 12.38 6.64 4.11
N PRO A 224 11.40 6.65 3.20
CA PRO A 224 10.17 7.40 3.38
C PRO A 224 9.31 6.85 4.54
N PRO A 225 8.51 7.70 5.21
CA PRO A 225 7.59 7.23 6.23
C PRO A 225 6.51 6.35 5.62
N ILE A 226 6.15 5.28 6.33
CA ILE A 226 5.05 4.43 5.93
C ILE A 226 3.75 5.23 6.06
N PRO A 227 2.96 5.32 4.98
CA PRO A 227 1.67 5.98 5.01
C PRO A 227 0.76 5.35 6.07
N TRP A 228 0.09 6.21 6.83
CA TRP A 228 -0.95 5.79 7.76
C TRP A 228 -2.29 5.70 7.02
N PRO A 229 -3.12 4.69 7.31
CA PRO A 229 -4.49 4.67 6.82
C PRO A 229 -5.20 5.93 7.32
N LYS A 230 -5.55 6.84 6.40
CA LYS A 230 -6.44 7.95 6.74
C LYS A 230 -7.86 7.38 6.78
N PRO A 231 -8.60 7.53 7.89
CA PRO A 231 -10.01 7.18 7.93
C PRO A 231 -10.71 7.88 6.76
N HIS A 232 -11.54 7.15 6.03
CA HIS A 232 -12.40 7.76 5.02
C HIS A 232 -13.36 8.73 5.72
N ASP A 233 -13.50 9.94 5.17
CA ASP A 233 -14.50 10.88 5.67
C ASP A 233 -15.86 10.46 5.11
N ASP A 234 -16.48 9.48 5.77
CA ASP A 234 -17.79 8.93 5.40
C ASP A 234 -18.90 10.00 5.46
N ALA A 235 -18.63 11.21 5.95
CA ALA A 235 -19.60 12.29 5.98
C ALA A 235 -20.19 12.60 4.59
N GLN A 236 -19.37 12.52 3.53
CA GLN A 236 -19.85 12.77 2.17
C GLN A 236 -20.87 11.74 1.67
N GLU A 237 -20.80 10.49 2.16
CA GLU A 237 -21.73 9.42 1.79
C GLU A 237 -22.90 9.31 2.78
N LEU A 238 -22.65 9.54 4.07
CA LEU A 238 -23.62 9.46 5.15
C LEU A 238 -24.62 10.61 5.11
N ILE A 239 -24.21 11.84 4.75
CA ILE A 239 -25.11 13.00 4.69
C ILE A 239 -26.27 12.78 3.70
N PRO A 240 -26.05 12.38 2.44
CA PRO A 240 -27.14 12.05 1.52
C PRO A 240 -28.03 10.90 2.01
N GLN A 241 -27.46 9.88 2.65
CA GLN A 241 -28.25 8.77 3.19
C GLN A 241 -29.11 9.19 4.39
N MET A 242 -28.59 10.05 5.26
CA MET A 242 -29.32 10.62 6.38
C MET A 242 -30.46 11.52 5.90
N LEU A 243 -30.22 12.37 4.90
CA LEU A 243 -31.26 13.20 4.26
C LEU A 243 -32.41 12.34 3.72
N ARG A 244 -32.11 11.29 2.94
CA ARG A 244 -33.12 10.35 2.42
C ARG A 244 -33.89 9.62 3.53
N ARG A 245 -33.26 9.33 4.67
CA ARG A 245 -33.92 8.72 5.84
C ARG A 245 -34.82 9.74 6.54
N LEU A 246 -34.37 10.99 6.66
CA LEU A 246 -35.12 12.11 7.22
C LEU A 246 -36.38 12.41 6.40
N GLU A 247 -36.27 12.49 5.07
CA GLU A 247 -37.43 12.66 4.16
C GLU A 247 -38.48 11.55 4.32
N ARG A 248 -38.04 10.29 4.48
CA ARG A 248 -38.95 9.16 4.73
C ARG A 248 -39.63 9.26 6.09
N ILE A 249 -38.90 9.67 7.12
CA ILE A 249 -39.46 9.87 8.47
C ILE A 249 -40.47 11.02 8.43
N GLU A 250 -40.14 12.14 7.79
CA GLU A 250 -41.04 13.28 7.61
C GLU A 250 -42.34 12.87 6.89
N THR A 251 -42.22 12.06 5.82
CA THR A 251 -43.39 11.54 5.10
C THR A 251 -44.27 10.66 5.99
N ARG A 252 -43.67 9.78 6.81
CA ARG A 252 -44.40 8.93 7.76
C ARG A 252 -45.07 9.74 8.88
N ILE A 253 -44.41 10.78 9.38
CA ILE A 253 -44.96 11.66 10.40
C ILE A 253 -46.18 12.41 9.83
N LYS A 254 -46.10 12.95 8.61
CA LYS A 254 -47.26 13.58 7.96
C LYS A 254 -48.44 12.63 7.82
N LEU A 255 -48.20 11.39 7.40
CA LEU A 255 -49.25 10.37 7.30
C LEU A 255 -49.89 10.04 8.66
N LEU A 256 -49.09 9.95 9.74
CA LEU A 256 -49.58 9.73 11.10
C LEU A 256 -50.38 10.94 11.64
N GLU A 257 -49.95 12.16 11.32
CA GLU A 257 -50.67 13.39 11.69
C GLU A 257 -52.01 13.49 10.95
N ASP A 258 -52.06 13.11 9.67
CA ASP A 258 -53.28 13.09 8.86
C ASP A 258 -54.26 11.98 9.33
N GLU A 259 -53.76 10.84 9.77
CA GLU A 259 -54.56 9.77 10.38
C GLU A 259 -55.18 10.23 11.72
N GLY A 260 -54.39 10.90 12.57
CA GLY A 260 -54.86 11.45 13.84
C GLY A 260 -55.87 12.60 13.72
N ARG A 261 -55.92 13.29 12.57
CA ARG A 261 -56.83 14.42 12.30
C ARG A 261 -58.15 14.05 11.62
N GLY A 262 -58.37 12.77 11.29
CA GLY A 262 -59.69 12.30 10.86
C GLY A 262 -59.77 11.68 9.46
N GLY A 263 -58.68 11.17 8.91
CA GLY A 263 -58.70 10.23 7.78
C GLY A 263 -57.86 10.65 6.58
N ILE A 264 -57.14 9.68 6.03
CA ILE A 264 -56.23 9.83 4.88
C ILE A 264 -57.06 10.08 3.61
N ASP A 265 -56.87 11.23 2.97
CA ASP A 265 -57.46 11.54 1.66
C ASP A 265 -56.70 10.80 0.54
N LEU A 266 -57.06 9.53 0.33
CA LEU A 266 -56.46 8.62 -0.66
C LEU A 266 -56.53 9.14 -2.11
N ALA A 267 -57.33 10.16 -2.39
CA ALA A 267 -57.45 10.79 -3.71
C ALA A 267 -56.15 11.49 -4.15
N LYS A 268 -55.28 11.89 -3.23
CA LYS A 268 -54.00 12.56 -3.56
C LYS A 268 -52.85 11.60 -3.91
N LEU A 269 -52.97 10.32 -3.54
CA LEU A 269 -51.98 9.28 -3.83
C LEU A 269 -52.16 8.64 -5.22
N TYR A 270 -53.35 8.77 -5.82
CA TYR A 270 -53.67 8.28 -7.16
C TYR A 270 -53.81 9.45 -8.15
N ALA A 271 -52.74 10.22 -8.36
CA ALA A 271 -52.64 11.03 -9.58
C ALA A 271 -52.13 10.12 -10.72
N PRO A 272 -52.89 9.88 -11.80
CA PRO A 272 -52.40 9.10 -12.92
C PRO A 272 -51.32 9.90 -13.66
N ASN A 273 -50.09 9.41 -13.63
CA ASN A 273 -49.02 9.87 -14.52
C ASN A 273 -49.32 9.37 -15.95
N GLY A 274 -49.56 10.30 -16.87
CA GLY A 274 -49.54 10.04 -18.30
C GLY A 274 -50.06 11.24 -19.11
N PRO A 275 -49.20 11.98 -19.83
CA PRO A 275 -49.66 12.95 -20.82
C PRO A 275 -50.06 12.22 -22.11
N ASP A 276 -51.00 12.84 -22.81
CA ASP A 276 -51.32 12.70 -24.24
C ASP A 276 -52.22 11.54 -24.70
N ALA A 277 -53.52 11.83 -24.70
CA ALA A 277 -54.41 11.44 -25.79
C ALA A 277 -55.37 12.58 -26.13
N LYS A 278 -54.96 13.45 -27.07
CA LYS A 278 -55.86 14.28 -27.85
C LYS A 278 -55.46 14.22 -29.33
N GLY A 279 -56.37 13.75 -30.15
CA GLY A 279 -56.24 13.77 -31.61
C GLY A 279 -57.38 12.99 -32.24
N THR A 280 -58.45 13.72 -32.55
CA THR A 280 -59.56 13.40 -33.47
C THR A 280 -59.15 12.61 -34.71
#